data_AF-T0ZSX9-F1
#
_entry.id   AF-T0ZSX9-F1
#
_cell.length_a   1.000
_cell.length_b   1.000
_cell.length_c   1.000
_cell.angle_alpha   90.00
_cell.angle_beta   90.00
_cell.angle_gamma   90.00
#
_symmetry.space_group_name_H-M   'P 1'
#
loop_
_entity.id
_entity.type
_entity.pdbx_description
1 polymer ?
#
loop_
_entity_poly.entity_id
_entity_poly.type
_entity_poly.pdbx_seq_one_letter_code
_entity_poly.pdbx_strand_id
1 'polypeptide(L)'
;MAHNTVVDYLDVLERLMEIENQSAWSPHLRSRTKLRRSAKRHFVDPSLAVAALGATADRLVRDLASFGLLFESLVVRDLRVLAQPLDGEVFHYRDKSNLEVDVIVQLRDSRWGAFEVKLGAGRIDEG
;
A
#
# COMPACT_ATOMS: atom_id res chain seq x y z
N MET A 1 10.25 1.68 26.12
CA MET A 1 11.08 2.77 25.55
C MET A 1 11.24 2.66 24.03
N ALA A 2 11.48 1.48 23.42
CA ALA A 2 11.65 1.35 21.96
C ALA A 2 10.38 1.59 21.10
N HIS A 3 9.18 1.28 21.61
CA HIS A 3 7.92 1.47 20.86
C HIS A 3 7.60 2.94 20.58
N ASN A 4 8.04 3.86 21.45
CA ASN A 4 7.80 5.29 21.24
C ASN A 4 8.63 5.80 20.05
N THR A 5 9.88 5.35 19.94
CA THR A 5 10.81 5.86 18.93
C THR A 5 10.43 5.49 17.49
N VAL A 6 9.90 4.28 17.25
CA VAL A 6 9.47 3.89 15.90
C VAL A 6 8.27 4.71 15.45
N VAL A 7 7.32 4.98 16.34
CA VAL A 7 6.18 5.85 16.04
C VAL A 7 6.67 7.27 15.74
N ASP A 8 7.58 7.82 16.55
CA ASP A 8 8.15 9.15 16.33
C ASP A 8 8.85 9.26 14.96
N TYR A 9 9.61 8.22 14.55
CA TYR A 9 10.23 8.21 13.22
C TYR A 9 9.22 8.09 12.09
N LEU A 10 8.19 7.26 12.24
CA LEU A 10 7.12 7.12 11.25
C LEU A 10 6.36 8.44 11.08
N ASP A 11 6.08 9.14 12.18
CA ASP A 11 5.43 10.45 12.17
C ASP A 11 6.30 11.49 11.44
N VAL A 12 7.62 11.44 11.64
CA VAL A 12 8.55 12.30 10.88
C VAL A 12 8.54 11.96 9.39
N LEU A 13 8.61 10.67 9.02
CA LEU A 13 8.59 10.25 7.62
C LEU A 13 7.27 10.63 6.93
N GLU A 14 6.14 10.51 7.62
CA GLU A 14 4.84 10.94 7.08
C GLU A 14 4.79 12.46 6.87
N ARG A 15 5.30 13.24 7.82
CA ARG A 15 5.38 14.71 7.70
C ARG A 15 6.33 15.19 6.61
N LEU A 16 7.37 14.40 6.31
CA LEU A 16 8.29 14.63 5.20
C LEU A 16 7.75 14.14 3.86
N MET A 17 6.55 13.53 3.85
CA MET A 17 5.93 12.95 2.66
C MET A 17 6.74 11.78 2.06
N GLU A 18 7.55 11.11 2.88
CA GLU A 18 8.34 9.96 2.46
C GLU A 18 7.54 8.66 2.49
N ILE A 19 6.55 8.61 3.38
CA ILE A 19 5.60 7.51 3.47
C ILE A 19 4.16 8.01 3.39
N GLU A 20 3.31 7.12 2.92
CA GLU A 20 1.88 7.36 2.84
C GLU A 20 1.08 6.19 3.44
N ASN A 21 0.05 6.54 4.20
CA ASN A 21 -0.88 5.58 4.79
C ASN A 21 -2.01 5.25 3.81
N GLN A 22 -2.15 3.98 3.43
CA GLN A 22 -3.29 3.43 2.69
C GLN A 22 -4.31 2.89 3.68
N SER A 23 -5.41 3.63 3.81
CA SER A 23 -6.49 3.31 4.75
C SER A 23 -7.20 1.99 4.39
N ALA A 24 -7.77 1.32 5.40
CA ALA A 24 -8.62 0.17 5.15
C ALA A 24 -9.94 0.60 4.50
N TRP A 25 -10.32 -0.07 3.42
CA TRP A 25 -11.57 0.13 2.73
C TRP A 25 -12.73 -0.41 3.55
N SER A 26 -13.89 0.25 3.46
CA SER A 26 -15.12 -0.34 3.93
C SER A 26 -16.30 -0.01 3.03
N PRO A 27 -17.04 -1.02 2.53
CA PRO A 27 -18.16 -0.80 1.62
C PRO A 27 -19.36 -0.10 2.29
N HIS A 28 -19.42 -0.10 3.63
CA HIS A 28 -20.53 0.50 4.37
C HIS A 28 -20.06 1.70 5.19
N LEU A 29 -20.81 2.81 5.11
CA LEU A 29 -20.54 4.08 5.81
C LEU A 29 -20.37 3.92 7.33
N ARG A 30 -21.03 2.93 7.94
CA ARG A 30 -20.99 2.64 9.39
C ARG A 30 -20.37 1.28 9.71
N SER A 31 -19.28 0.93 9.04
CA SER A 31 -18.56 -0.29 9.38
C SER A 31 -17.60 -0.06 10.55
N ARG A 32 -17.84 -0.77 11.66
CA ARG A 32 -16.88 -0.86 12.78
C ARG A 32 -15.53 -1.45 12.37
N THR A 33 -15.45 -2.07 11.20
CA THR A 33 -14.22 -2.67 10.66
C THR A 33 -13.18 -1.60 10.26
N LYS A 34 -13.61 -0.42 9.77
CA LYS A 34 -12.68 0.67 9.40
C LYS A 34 -11.85 1.16 10.59
N LEU A 35 -12.44 1.14 11.80
CA LEU A 35 -11.80 1.54 13.06
C LEU A 35 -10.78 0.53 13.62
N ARG A 36 -10.81 -0.73 13.19
CA ARG A 36 -9.98 -1.80 13.79
C ARG A 36 -8.79 -2.22 12.93
N ARG A 37 -8.60 -1.65 11.73
CA ARG A 37 -7.51 -2.05 10.84
C ARG A 37 -6.49 -0.94 10.68
N SER A 38 -5.24 -1.32 10.91
CA SER A 38 -4.09 -0.48 10.64
C SER A 38 -4.01 -0.15 9.15
N ALA A 39 -3.65 1.09 8.85
CA ALA A 39 -3.27 1.46 7.48
C ALA A 39 -2.06 0.63 7.04
N LYS A 40 -2.04 0.27 5.75
CA LYS A 40 -0.82 -0.21 5.10
C LYS A 40 0.05 1.00 4.78
N ARG A 41 1.37 0.90 4.95
CA ARG A 41 2.30 2.01 4.73
C ARG A 41 3.11 1.75 3.48
N HIS A 42 3.19 2.74 2.62
CA HIS A 42 3.96 2.70 1.39
C HIS A 42 4.98 3.81 1.39
N PHE A 43 6.17 3.54 0.86
CA PHE A 43 7.08 4.60 0.49
C PHE A 43 6.55 5.32 -0.75
N VAL A 44 6.61 6.65 -0.72
CA VAL A 44 6.31 7.48 -1.91
C VAL A 44 7.40 7.28 -2.97
N ASP A 45 8.64 7.11 -2.53
CA ASP A 45 9.73 6.63 -3.37
C ASP A 45 10.39 5.37 -2.77
N PRO A 46 10.03 4.18 -3.25
CA PRO A 46 10.64 2.93 -2.80
C PRO A 46 12.16 2.85 -3.04
N SER A 47 12.74 3.73 -3.87
CA SER A 47 14.19 3.82 -4.05
C SER A 47 14.92 4.15 -2.74
N LEU A 48 14.28 4.88 -1.82
CA LEU A 48 14.84 5.18 -0.50
C LEU A 48 15.00 3.93 0.36
N ALA A 49 14.01 3.04 0.33
CA ALA A 49 14.08 1.75 1.00
C ALA A 49 15.18 0.87 0.38
N VAL A 50 15.29 0.86 -0.96
CA VAL A 50 16.35 0.14 -1.68
C VAL A 50 17.73 0.65 -1.27
N ALA A 51 17.93 1.97 -1.23
CA ALA A 51 19.19 2.59 -0.84
C ALA A 51 19.53 2.30 0.64
N ALA A 52 18.56 2.44 1.54
CA ALA A 52 18.74 2.18 2.97
C ALA A 52 19.12 0.71 3.27
N LEU A 53 18.60 -0.23 2.48
CA LEU A 53 18.92 -1.66 2.58
C LEU A 53 20.24 -2.04 1.87
N GLY A 54 20.87 -1.12 1.13
CA GLY A 54 22.04 -1.43 0.29
C GLY A 54 21.71 -2.51 -0.76
N ALA A 55 20.47 -2.53 -1.24
CA ALA A 55 20.01 -3.46 -2.25
C ALA A 55 20.43 -2.99 -3.65
N THR A 56 20.79 -3.95 -4.49
CA THR A 56 21.09 -3.73 -5.93
C THR A 56 19.98 -4.36 -6.76
N ALA A 57 19.88 -3.99 -8.04
CA ALA A 57 18.92 -4.60 -8.96
C ALA A 57 19.04 -6.15 -8.97
N ASP A 58 20.26 -6.68 -9.03
CA ASP A 58 20.51 -8.13 -8.99
C ASP A 58 20.01 -8.79 -7.69
N ARG A 59 20.13 -8.10 -6.55
CA ARG A 59 19.60 -8.59 -5.27
C ARG A 59 18.08 -8.60 -5.26
N LEU A 60 17.44 -7.55 -5.77
CA LEU A 60 15.98 -7.46 -5.84
C LEU A 60 15.38 -8.52 -6.76
N VAL A 61 15.98 -8.77 -7.92
CA VAL A 61 15.49 -9.81 -8.84
C VAL A 61 15.62 -11.23 -8.24
N ARG A 62 16.60 -11.44 -7.35
CA ARG A 62 16.78 -12.72 -6.63
C ARG A 62 15.86 -12.86 -5.42
N ASP A 63 15.38 -11.75 -4.86
CA ASP A 63 14.41 -11.71 -3.76
C ASP A 63 13.10 -11.05 -4.21
N LEU A 64 12.31 -11.83 -4.96
CA LEU A 64 11.02 -11.38 -5.49
C LEU A 64 9.99 -11.04 -4.41
N ALA A 65 10.16 -11.53 -3.17
CA ALA A 65 9.27 -11.17 -2.08
C ALA A 65 9.49 -9.71 -1.67
N SER A 66 10.75 -9.34 -1.40
CA SER A 66 11.11 -7.95 -1.09
C SER A 66 10.84 -7.01 -2.27
N PHE A 67 11.16 -7.46 -3.50
CA PHE A 67 10.86 -6.65 -4.69
C PHE A 67 9.35 -6.46 -4.86
N GLY A 68 8.53 -7.46 -4.55
CA GLY A 68 7.07 -7.36 -4.61
C GLY A 68 6.52 -6.26 -3.71
N LEU A 69 7.03 -6.15 -2.48
CA LEU A 69 6.61 -5.09 -1.54
C LEU A 69 6.95 -3.68 -2.03
N LEU A 70 8.14 -3.51 -2.63
CA LEU A 70 8.58 -2.24 -3.20
C LEU A 70 7.77 -1.87 -4.45
N PHE A 71 7.50 -2.87 -5.30
CA PHE A 71 6.69 -2.71 -6.50
C PHE A 71 5.24 -2.37 -6.16
N GLU A 72 4.67 -2.99 -5.13
CA GLU A 72 3.34 -2.64 -4.65
C GLU A 72 3.26 -1.18 -4.20
N SER A 73 4.28 -0.67 -3.51
CA SER A 73 4.36 0.74 -3.13
C SER A 73 4.41 1.67 -4.35
N LEU A 74 5.15 1.31 -5.39
CA LEU A 74 5.16 2.02 -6.68
C LEU A 74 3.77 2.05 -7.33
N VAL A 75 3.07 0.90 -7.36
CA VAL A 75 1.73 0.82 -7.95
C VAL A 75 0.72 1.65 -7.15
N VAL A 76 0.76 1.60 -5.81
CA VAL A 76 -0.12 2.42 -4.96
C VAL A 76 0.11 3.91 -5.19
N ARG A 77 1.37 4.36 -5.28
CA ARG A 77 1.72 5.74 -5.61
C ARG A 77 1.10 6.16 -6.94
N ASP A 78 1.31 5.36 -7.99
CA ASP A 78 0.83 5.68 -9.33
C ASP A 78 -0.70 5.69 -9.38
N LEU A 79 -1.37 4.72 -8.74
CA LEU A 79 -2.84 4.69 -8.64
C LEU A 79 -3.39 5.92 -7.92
N ARG A 80 -2.74 6.41 -6.86
CA ARG A 80 -3.16 7.64 -6.17
C ARG A 80 -3.11 8.84 -7.10
N VAL A 81 -1.99 9.03 -7.80
CA VAL A 81 -1.82 10.14 -8.74
C VAL A 81 -2.83 10.04 -9.89
N LEU A 82 -3.01 8.85 -10.46
CA LEU A 82 -3.94 8.62 -11.56
C LEU A 82 -5.41 8.75 -11.14
N ALA A 83 -5.74 8.50 -9.87
CA ALA A 83 -7.11 8.64 -9.35
C ALA A 83 -7.49 10.08 -9.00
N GLN A 84 -6.51 10.97 -8.74
CA GLN A 84 -6.75 12.36 -8.33
C GLN A 84 -7.68 13.15 -9.26
N PRO A 85 -7.55 13.10 -10.61
CA PRO A 85 -8.44 13.82 -11.52
C PRO A 85 -9.90 13.36 -11.47
N LEU A 86 -10.16 12.18 -10.89
CA LEU A 86 -11.49 11.59 -10.73
C LEU A 86 -12.02 11.75 -9.29
N ASP A 87 -11.34 12.53 -8.45
CA ASP A 87 -11.59 12.59 -7.00
C ASP A 87 -11.58 11.19 -6.34
N GLY A 88 -10.71 10.30 -6.83
CA GLY A 88 -10.60 8.94 -6.33
C GLY A 88 -9.70 8.83 -5.11
N GLU A 89 -10.09 7.98 -4.16
CA GLU A 89 -9.31 7.62 -2.97
C GLU A 89 -8.83 6.16 -3.06
N VAL A 90 -7.65 5.89 -2.49
CA VAL A 90 -6.97 4.59 -2.58
C VAL A 90 -6.92 3.91 -1.22
N PHE A 91 -7.39 2.66 -1.16
CA PHE A 91 -7.56 1.86 0.04
C PHE A 91 -6.99 0.45 -0.14
N HIS A 92 -6.85 -0.31 0.95
CA HIS A 92 -6.65 -1.77 0.92
C HIS A 92 -7.85 -2.49 1.52
N TYR A 93 -8.04 -3.77 1.25
CA TYR A 93 -9.04 -4.59 1.92
C TYR A 93 -8.45 -5.89 2.44
N ARG A 94 -8.96 -6.32 3.58
CA ARG A 94 -8.70 -7.64 4.17
C ARG A 94 -10.00 -8.14 4.79
N ASP A 95 -10.16 -9.38 5.21
CA ASP A 95 -11.20 -9.76 6.16
C ASP A 95 -10.85 -10.93 7.05
N LYS A 96 -11.81 -11.34 7.88
CA LYS A 96 -11.63 -12.44 8.84
C LYS A 96 -11.57 -13.80 8.14
N SER A 97 -12.08 -13.89 6.90
CA SER A 97 -11.93 -15.05 6.02
C SER A 97 -10.61 -15.01 5.24
N ASN A 98 -9.74 -14.05 5.55
CA ASN A 98 -8.44 -13.86 4.90
C ASN A 98 -8.53 -13.52 3.41
N LEU A 99 -9.68 -13.01 2.95
CA LEU A 99 -9.77 -12.38 1.64
C LEU A 99 -8.99 -11.06 1.71
N GLU A 100 -8.03 -10.88 0.81
CA GLU A 100 -7.18 -9.69 0.71
C GLU A 100 -7.33 -9.07 -0.67
N VAL A 101 -7.33 -7.75 -0.73
CA VAL A 101 -7.24 -6.98 -1.98
C VAL A 101 -6.20 -5.90 -1.74
N ASP A 102 -5.14 -5.92 -2.53
CA ASP A 102 -4.02 -4.99 -2.38
C ASP A 102 -4.48 -3.54 -2.49
N VAL A 103 -5.26 -3.23 -3.52
CA VAL A 103 -5.71 -1.87 -3.78
C VAL A 103 -7.17 -1.80 -4.20
N ILE A 104 -7.90 -0.87 -3.60
CA ILE A 104 -9.24 -0.46 -4.01
C ILE A 104 -9.19 1.04 -4.31
N VAL A 105 -9.55 1.41 -5.53
CA VAL A 105 -9.79 2.82 -5.89
C VAL A 105 -11.29 3.06 -5.83
N GLN A 106 -11.73 4.02 -5.03
CA GLN A 106 -13.14 4.40 -4.90
C GLN A 106 -13.32 5.88 -5.26
N LEU A 107 -14.30 6.16 -6.12
CA LEU A 107 -14.70 7.52 -6.50
C LEU A 107 -15.79 8.04 -5.56
N ARG A 108 -16.03 9.36 -5.59
CA ARG A 108 -17.07 10.02 -4.77
C ARG A 108 -18.48 9.49 -5.02
N ASP A 109 -18.77 9.04 -6.23
CA ASP A 109 -20.06 8.44 -6.61
C ASP A 109 -20.19 6.97 -6.18
N SER A 110 -19.27 6.48 -5.34
CA SER A 110 -19.19 5.11 -4.81
C SER A 110 -18.85 4.04 -5.83
N ARG A 111 -18.62 4.36 -7.11
CA ARG A 111 -17.98 3.42 -8.04
C ARG A 111 -16.59 3.09 -7.54
N TRP A 112 -16.19 1.83 -7.67
CA TRP A 112 -14.89 1.37 -7.23
C TRP A 112 -14.34 0.28 -8.14
N GLY A 113 -13.03 0.11 -8.12
CA GLY A 113 -12.31 -0.98 -8.78
C GLY A 113 -11.27 -1.57 -7.85
N ALA A 114 -11.14 -2.90 -7.87
CA ALA A 114 -10.07 -3.62 -7.16
C ALA A 114 -8.90 -3.89 -8.11
N PHE A 115 -7.70 -3.81 -7.56
CA PHE A 115 -6.45 -4.10 -8.24
C PHE A 115 -5.63 -5.03 -7.35
N GLU A 116 -5.17 -6.11 -7.95
CA GLU A 116 -4.21 -7.04 -7.35
C GLU A 116 -2.83 -6.76 -7.96
N VAL A 117 -1.78 -6.71 -7.14
CA VAL A 117 -0.44 -6.34 -7.60
C VAL A 117 0.47 -7.56 -7.62
N LYS A 118 0.94 -7.91 -8.81
CA LYS A 118 1.90 -9.01 -9.01
C LYS A 118 3.08 -8.55 -9.88
N LEU A 119 4.28 -9.04 -9.56
CA LEU A 119 5.48 -8.78 -10.36
C LEU A 119 5.49 -9.48 -11.74
N GLY A 120 4.66 -10.51 -11.93
CA GLY A 120 4.64 -11.27 -13.17
C GLY A 120 3.43 -12.18 -13.31
N ALA A 121 3.11 -12.51 -14.57
CA ALA A 121 1.89 -13.22 -14.94
C ALA A 121 1.77 -14.64 -14.33
N GLY A 122 2.91 -15.28 -14.03
CA GLY A 122 2.92 -16.61 -13.40
C GLY A 122 2.39 -16.66 -11.96
N ARG A 123 2.08 -15.50 -11.35
CA ARG A 123 1.51 -15.40 -9.99
C ARG A 123 0.09 -14.84 -9.95
N ILE A 124 -0.58 -14.77 -11.11
CA ILE A 124 -1.96 -14.24 -11.19
C ILE A 124 -2.93 -15.15 -10.42
N ASP A 125 -2.73 -16.47 -10.47
CA ASP A 125 -3.63 -17.45 -9.86
C ASP A 125 -3.38 -17.68 -8.35
N GLU A 126 -2.42 -16.96 -7.74
CA GLU A 126 -2.06 -17.10 -6.32
C GLU A 126 -2.88 -16.18 -5.38
N GLY A 127 -3.87 -15.46 -5.92
CA GLY A 127 -4.72 -14.49 -5.21
C GLY A 127 -6.08 -15.06 -4.78
#